data_AF-A0ABD0QMH7-F1
#
_entry.id   AF-A0ABD0QMH7-F1
#
_cell.length_a   1.000
_cell.length_b   1.000
_cell.length_c   1.000
_cell.angle_alpha   90.00
_cell.angle_beta   90.00
_cell.angle_gamma   90.00
#
_symmetry.space_group_name_H-M   'P 1'
#
loop_
_entity.id
_entity.type
_entity.pdbx_description
1 polymer ?
#
loop_
_entity_poly.entity_id
_entity_poly.type
_entity_poly.pdbx_seq_one_letter_code
_entity_poly.pdbx_strand_id
1 'polypeptide(L)'
;MRDPPKLSFEETERRALLLKEWSRYKYAQHQTEMDTIKEALEAQTQALDELKLESEELYKAAVSPDTDIFPFQHEGPSYTPPITNYEAPEGKYNDITRVYT
;
A
#
# COMPACT_ATOMS: atom_id res chain seq x y z
N MET A 1 -20.70 18.75 -23.00
CA MET A 1 -20.21 18.99 -21.62
C MET A 1 -21.44 19.00 -20.72
N ARG A 2 -21.45 18.26 -19.61
CA ARG A 2 -22.60 18.23 -18.70
C ARG A 2 -22.46 19.37 -17.69
N ASP A 3 -23.52 20.16 -17.51
CA ASP A 3 -23.53 21.26 -16.54
C ASP A 3 -23.41 20.72 -15.10
N PRO A 4 -22.67 21.42 -14.21
CA PRO A 4 -22.54 21.00 -12.82
C PRO A 4 -23.87 21.18 -12.07
N PRO A 5 -24.28 20.21 -11.23
CA PRO A 5 -25.49 20.34 -10.44
C PRO A 5 -25.34 21.44 -9.39
N LYS A 6 -26.38 22.27 -9.22
CA LYS A 6 -26.47 23.22 -8.11
C LYS A 6 -26.76 22.44 -6.82
N LEU A 7 -25.92 22.64 -5.80
CA LEU A 7 -26.10 22.01 -4.49
C LEU A 7 -26.90 22.94 -3.59
N SER A 8 -27.75 22.36 -2.73
CA SER A 8 -28.35 23.10 -1.62
C SER A 8 -27.28 23.46 -0.58
N PHE A 9 -27.60 24.42 0.29
CA PHE A 9 -26.75 24.75 1.42
C PHE A 9 -26.54 23.54 2.34
N GLU A 10 -27.62 22.82 2.67
CA GLU A 10 -27.57 21.61 3.51
C GLU A 10 -26.62 20.55 2.95
N GLU A 11 -26.66 20.31 1.64
CA GLU A 11 -25.77 19.34 0.99
C GLU A 11 -24.31 19.80 1.04
N THR A 12 -24.06 21.10 0.89
CA THR A 12 -22.72 21.68 0.97
C THR A 12 -22.16 21.56 2.38
N GLU A 13 -22.96 21.87 3.40
CA GLU A 13 -22.57 21.77 4.81
C GLU A 13 -22.32 20.30 5.21
N ARG A 14 -23.19 19.37 4.78
CA ARG A 14 -23.00 17.92 5.03
C ARG A 14 -21.66 17.44 4.48
N ARG A 15 -21.29 17.85 3.26
CA ARG A 15 -20.00 17.51 2.66
C ARG A 15 -18.83 18.13 3.42
N ALA A 16 -18.96 19.39 3.84
CA ALA A 16 -17.92 20.06 4.60
C ALA A 16 -17.65 19.37 5.95
N LEU A 17 -18.69 18.97 6.67
CA LEU A 17 -18.58 18.21 7.91
C LEU A 17 -17.93 16.84 7.69
N LEU A 18 -18.40 16.09 6.67
CA LEU A 18 -17.82 14.80 6.31
C LEU A 18 -16.32 14.91 5.99
N LEU A 19 -15.89 15.93 5.25
CA LEU A 19 -14.49 16.11 4.90
C LEU A 19 -13.62 16.46 6.12
N LYS A 20 -14.15 17.21 7.10
CA LYS A 20 -13.46 17.48 8.37
C LYS A 20 -13.24 16.18 9.16
N GLU A 21 -14.27 15.35 9.24
CA GLU A 21 -14.19 14.05 9.92
C GLU A 21 -13.21 13.11 9.21
N TRP A 22 -13.30 13.03 7.88
CA TRP A 22 -12.39 12.24 7.06
C TRP A 22 -10.93 12.68 7.22
N SER A 23 -10.68 13.99 7.27
CA SER A 23 -9.33 14.53 7.48
C SER A 23 -8.77 14.10 8.83
N ARG A 24 -9.58 14.20 9.91
CA ARG A 24 -9.17 13.73 11.24
C ARG A 24 -8.92 12.23 11.27
N TYR A 25 -9.77 11.44 10.61
CA TYR A 25 -9.61 9.99 10.51
C TYR A 25 -8.31 9.61 9.79
N LYS A 26 -8.05 10.19 8.61
CA LYS A 26 -6.82 9.93 7.86
C LYS A 26 -5.56 10.38 8.59
N TYR A 27 -5.64 11.49 9.34
CA TYR A 27 -4.54 11.91 10.20
C TYR A 27 -4.24 10.88 11.30
N ALA A 28 -5.26 10.39 12.00
CA ALA A 28 -5.09 9.35 13.01
C ALA A 28 -4.49 8.05 12.43
N GLN A 29 -5.00 7.59 11.28
CA GLN A 29 -4.44 6.43 10.57
C GLN A 29 -2.96 6.63 10.24
N HIS A 30 -2.59 7.81 9.73
CA HIS A 30 -1.21 8.13 9.39
C HIS A 30 -0.30 8.12 10.64
N GLN A 31 -0.75 8.69 11.76
CA GLN A 31 0.03 8.64 13.02
C GLN A 31 0.29 7.20 13.44
N THR A 32 -0.73 6.34 13.45
CA THR A 32 -0.58 4.91 13.78
C THR A 32 0.37 4.18 12.84
N GLU A 33 0.30 4.44 11.53
CA GLU A 33 1.24 3.87 10.56
C GLU A 33 2.68 4.31 10.81
N MET A 34 2.89 5.60 11.13
CA MET A 34 4.23 6.14 11.43
C MET A 34 4.80 5.58 12.73
N ASP A 35 3.98 5.46 13.77
CA ASP A 35 4.37 4.86 15.04
C ASP A 35 4.78 3.38 14.82
N THR A 36 4.01 2.63 14.04
CA THR A 36 4.32 1.22 13.71
C THR A 36 5.65 1.07 12.97
N ILE A 37 5.91 1.94 11.99
CA ILE A 37 7.18 1.94 11.25
C ILE A 37 8.35 2.30 12.17
N LYS A 38 8.16 3.28 13.04
CA LYS A 38 9.17 3.70 14.01
C LYS A 38 9.52 2.56 14.98
N GLU A 39 8.51 1.90 15.55
CA GLU A 39 8.70 0.75 16.43
C GLU A 39 9.47 -0.37 15.74
N ALA A 40 9.11 -0.69 14.48
CA ALA A 40 9.81 -1.71 13.70
C ALA A 40 11.29 -1.35 13.44
N LEU A 41 11.59 -0.08 13.16
CA LEU A 41 12.96 0.42 12.96
C LEU A 41 13.78 0.42 14.25
N GLU A 42 13.19 0.82 15.37
CA GLU A 42 13.84 0.81 16.68
C GLU A 42 14.19 -0.63 17.09
N ALA A 43 13.24 -1.55 16.93
CA ALA A 43 13.45 -2.98 17.21
C ALA A 43 14.53 -3.58 16.29
N GLN A 44 14.51 -3.26 14.99
CA GLN A 44 15.55 -3.71 14.05
C GLN A 44 16.94 -3.20 14.48
N THR A 45 17.04 -1.91 14.85
CA THR A 45 18.31 -1.29 15.26
C THR A 45 18.85 -1.96 16.53
N GLN A 46 18.01 -2.12 17.56
CA GLN A 46 18.42 -2.79 18.80
C GLN A 46 18.89 -4.22 18.54
N ALA A 47 18.16 -4.99 17.73
CA ALA A 47 18.54 -6.36 17.41
C ALA A 47 19.89 -6.43 16.68
N LEU A 48 20.19 -5.47 15.79
CA LEU A 48 21.47 -5.39 15.09
C LEU A 48 22.62 -4.99 16.02
N ASP A 49 22.39 -4.08 16.97
CA ASP A 49 23.38 -3.69 17.96
C ASP A 49 23.75 -4.85 18.89
N GLU A 50 22.75 -5.60 19.38
CA GLU A 50 22.96 -6.82 20.17
C GLU A 50 23.70 -7.89 19.34
N LEU A 51 23.27 -8.12 18.08
CA LEU A 51 23.92 -9.08 17.19
C LEU A 51 25.40 -8.76 16.97
N LYS A 52 25.76 -7.49 16.87
CA LYS A 52 27.14 -7.04 16.67
C LYS A 52 28.03 -7.35 17.88
N LEU A 53 27.48 -7.28 19.09
CA LEU A 53 28.20 -7.62 20.32
C LEU A 53 28.43 -9.13 20.43
N GLU A 54 27.45 -9.92 20.00
CA GLU A 54 27.51 -11.39 20.04
C GLU A 54 28.36 -11.99 18.90
N SER A 55 28.26 -11.45 17.68
CA SER A 55 29.01 -11.91 16.51
C SER A 55 29.11 -10.85 15.41
N GLU A 56 30.32 -10.34 15.20
CA GLU A 56 30.60 -9.38 14.12
C GLU A 56 30.41 -9.99 12.72
N GLU A 57 30.65 -11.29 12.56
CA GLU A 57 30.46 -12.00 11.28
C GLU A 57 28.98 -12.04 10.88
N LEU A 58 28.10 -12.41 11.81
CA LEU A 58 26.66 -12.45 11.55
C LEU A 58 26.07 -11.06 11.33
N TYR A 59 26.55 -10.06 12.06
CA TYR A 59 26.16 -8.67 11.82
C TYR A 59 26.48 -8.23 10.38
N LYS A 60 27.69 -8.50 9.89
CA LYS A 60 28.10 -8.18 8.50
C LYS A 60 27.22 -8.88 7.46
N ALA A 61 26.87 -10.15 7.71
CA ALA A 61 25.96 -10.89 6.85
C ALA A 61 24.55 -10.26 6.83
N ALA A 62 24.00 -9.91 8.00
CA ALA A 62 22.65 -9.36 8.13
C ALA A 62 22.46 -7.99 7.47
N VAL A 63 23.49 -7.12 7.49
CA VAL A 63 23.42 -5.79 6.87
C VAL A 63 23.76 -5.80 5.37
N SER A 64 24.21 -6.92 4.83
CA SER A 64 24.54 -7.03 3.42
C SER A 64 23.26 -6.98 2.57
N PRO A 65 23.24 -6.25 1.44
CA PRO A 65 22.08 -6.20 0.57
C PRO A 65 21.72 -7.59 0.02
N ASP A 66 20.46 -7.96 0.09
CA ASP A 66 19.93 -9.15 -0.57
C ASP A 66 19.70 -8.85 -2.06
N THR A 67 20.47 -9.53 -2.91
CA THR A 67 20.42 -9.37 -4.37
C THR A 67 19.19 -9.99 -5.01
N ASP A 68 18.49 -10.88 -4.31
CA ASP A 68 17.39 -11.68 -4.85
C ASP A 68 16.02 -10.99 -4.65
N ILE A 69 15.98 -9.86 -3.94
CA ILE A 69 14.76 -9.08 -3.71
C ILE A 69 14.16 -8.55 -5.02
N PHE A 70 14.98 -8.27 -6.04
CA PHE A 70 14.52 -7.67 -7.29
C PHE A 70 14.59 -8.64 -8.48
N PRO A 71 13.52 -8.76 -9.28
CA PRO A 71 12.27 -7.99 -9.23
C PRO A 71 11.26 -8.54 -8.20
N PHE A 72 10.81 -7.68 -7.27
CA PHE A 72 9.72 -8.00 -6.36
C PHE A 72 8.36 -7.87 -7.07
N GLN A 73 7.55 -8.93 -7.04
CA GLN A 73 6.20 -8.95 -7.61
C GLN A 73 5.18 -9.35 -6.54
N HIS A 74 4.08 -8.60 -6.45
CA HIS A 74 2.98 -8.88 -5.54
C HIS A 74 1.67 -8.37 -6.17
N GLU A 75 0.62 -9.18 -6.10
CA GLU A 75 -0.72 -8.80 -6.55
C GLU A 75 -1.54 -8.26 -5.37
N GLY A 76 -2.23 -7.14 -5.56
CA GLY A 76 -3.10 -6.58 -4.53
C GLY A 76 -4.28 -7.51 -4.18
N PRO A 77 -4.92 -7.33 -3.01
CA PRO A 77 -6.06 -8.15 -2.64
C PRO A 77 -7.23 -7.96 -3.61
N SER A 78 -7.93 -9.06 -3.92
CA SER A 78 -9.19 -9.02 -4.69
C SER A 78 -10.37 -8.64 -3.78
N TYR A 79 -11.47 -8.15 -4.39
CA TYR A 79 -12.69 -7.86 -3.63
C TYR A 79 -13.38 -9.12 -3.09
N THR A 80 -13.26 -10.23 -3.82
CA THR A 80 -13.73 -11.56 -3.40
C THR A 80 -12.66 -12.62 -3.70
N PRO A 81 -12.54 -13.66 -2.86
CA PRO A 81 -11.64 -14.78 -3.16
C PRO A 81 -12.02 -15.51 -4.46
N PRO A 82 -11.07 -16.19 -5.12
CA PRO A 82 -11.36 -17.02 -6.28
C PRO A 82 -12.34 -18.15 -5.97
N ILE A 83 -13.19 -18.49 -6.94
CA ILE A 83 -14.08 -19.65 -6.87
C ILE A 83 -13.33 -20.88 -7.38
N THR A 84 -13.24 -21.93 -6.57
CA THR A 84 -12.61 -23.20 -6.96
C THR A 84 -13.34 -23.84 -8.15
N ASN A 85 -12.58 -24.26 -9.17
CA ASN A 85 -13.09 -24.91 -10.39
C ASN A 85 -14.06 -24.05 -11.22
N TYR A 86 -13.93 -22.72 -11.18
CA TYR A 86 -14.69 -21.85 -12.08
C TYR A 86 -14.17 -21.97 -13.52
N GLU A 87 -15.06 -22.36 -14.44
CA GLU A 87 -14.78 -22.39 -15.87
C GLU A 87 -15.22 -21.05 -16.50
N ALA A 88 -14.24 -20.24 -16.88
CA ALA A 88 -14.49 -18.97 -17.58
C ALA A 88 -14.95 -19.22 -19.03
N PRO A 89 -15.84 -18.39 -19.59
CA PRO A 89 -16.26 -18.51 -20.98
C PRO A 89 -15.12 -18.21 -21.97
N GLU A 90 -15.21 -18.79 -23.17
CA GLU A 90 -14.23 -18.53 -24.24
C GLU A 90 -14.29 -17.07 -24.72
N GLY A 91 -13.12 -16.53 -25.08
CA GLY A 91 -12.98 -15.16 -25.57
C GLY A 91 -11.66 -14.94 -26.31
N LYS A 92 -11.53 -13.77 -26.96
CA LYS A 92 -10.31 -13.33 -27.64
C LYS A 92 -9.81 -12.03 -27.04
N TYR A 93 -8.52 -11.96 -26.73
CA TYR A 93 -7.84 -10.72 -26.36
C TYR A 93 -7.17 -10.14 -27.61
N ASN A 94 -7.56 -8.93 -28.01
CA ASN A 94 -6.94 -8.19 -29.11
C ASN A 94 -6.20 -6.99 -28.52
N ASP A 95 -4.87 -6.99 -28.60
CA ASP A 95 -4.07 -5.82 -28.23
C ASP A 95 -4.24 -4.73 -29.29
N ILE A 96 -4.77 -3.58 -28.87
CA ILE A 96 -5.02 -2.40 -29.71
C ILE A 96 -4.03 -1.27 -29.42
N THR A 97 -2.93 -1.58 -28.73
CA THR A 97 -1.87 -0.61 -28.40
C THR A 97 -1.29 -0.04 -29.69
N ARG A 98 -1.40 1.28 -29.86
CA ARG A 98 -0.89 1.99 -31.04
C ARG A 98 0.63 2.01 -31.01
N VAL A 99 1.25 1.46 -32.04
CA VAL A 99 2.69 1.64 -32.30
C VAL A 99 2.86 2.93 -33.10
N TYR A 100 3.51 3.92 -32.50
CA TYR A 100 3.93 5.13 -33.19
C TYR A 100 5.34 4.87 -33.75
N THR A 101 5.48 4.96 -35.06
CA THR A 101 6.75 4.82 -35.80
C THR A 101 7.17 6.18 -36.34
#